data_AF-A0A1V4AQW7-F1
#
_entry.id   AF-A0A1V4AQW7-F1
#
_cell.length_a   1.000
_cell.length_b   1.000
_cell.length_c   1.000
_cell.angle_alpha   90.00
_cell.angle_beta   90.00
_cell.angle_gamma   90.00
#
_symmetry.space_group_name_H-M   'P 1'
#
loop_
_entity.id
_entity.type
_entity.pdbx_description
1 polymer ?
#
loop_
_entity_poly.entity_id
_entity_poly.type
_entity_poly.pdbx_seq_one_letter_code
_entity_poly.pdbx_strand_id
1 'polypeptide(L)'
;MTISRRELLKRSVVGAAALSSVSSLTSNSWVKAFAGQENQNVKSDNPGIGTSQDNPVDCLILGAGIAGITAAQALSLPGVGSAPTGKPLTTVVLEGSGRVGGRISTIRTGLFGGPVEQGAVHLHLPKLPIFRIFGGVLPVWKDLEECGLHYEMVPRFLQSRVFLEKGGKDSQNSGAVTYLEAVLKDPKNWKTVPLLNEVKYYNNDDDDISAQGFIEKKEYEDDAKDMANLALSGHLPGSLDELSVRGLQSDLLPDMLLEWFDYRILEGFDELPGRMAAKISEKSEGSHQVIRLNQIVRNIKYRKDGVEVTVQDLNNFHGYSEVPAVANKNASYKTYYGKTAICTFSVGLIKSGFVAFDPGLSEEKRKALKVIQMGGGESDAYQICRKILA
;
A
#
# COMPACT_ATOMS: atom_id res chain seq x y z
N MET A 1 -28.88 -14.66 -11.52
CA MET A 1 -28.49 -13.26 -11.80
C MET A 1 -27.00 -13.22 -12.09
N THR A 2 -26.61 -13.01 -13.34
CA THR A 2 -25.22 -12.92 -13.78
C THR A 2 -24.75 -11.47 -13.63
N ILE A 3 -23.93 -11.21 -12.61
CA ILE A 3 -23.27 -9.91 -12.43
C ILE A 3 -22.16 -9.82 -13.49
N SER A 4 -22.15 -8.77 -14.30
CA SER A 4 -21.13 -8.60 -15.35
C SER A 4 -19.74 -8.38 -14.74
N ARG A 5 -18.68 -8.82 -15.43
CA ARG A 5 -17.26 -8.61 -15.04
C ARG A 5 -16.94 -7.13 -14.77
N ARG A 6 -17.63 -6.22 -15.46
CA ARG A 6 -17.52 -4.76 -15.30
C ARG A 6 -18.12 -4.28 -13.98
N GLU A 7 -19.18 -4.92 -13.51
CA GLU A 7 -19.85 -4.60 -12.24
C GLU A 7 -19.10 -5.20 -11.04
N LEU A 8 -18.41 -6.33 -11.24
CA LEU A 8 -17.48 -6.88 -10.25
C LEU A 8 -16.26 -5.96 -10.06
N LEU A 9 -15.69 -5.45 -11.16
CA LEU A 9 -14.58 -4.49 -11.13
C LEU A 9 -14.97 -3.15 -10.47
N LYS A 10 -16.16 -2.60 -10.76
CA LYS A 10 -16.66 -1.39 -10.09
C LYS A 10 -16.80 -1.55 -8.57
N ARG A 11 -17.12 -2.75 -8.10
CA ARG A 11 -17.23 -3.05 -6.66
C ARG A 11 -15.88 -3.34 -6.01
N SER A 12 -14.90 -3.84 -6.77
CA SER A 12 -13.53 -4.10 -6.29
C SER A 12 -12.62 -2.87 -6.27
N VAL A 13 -12.95 -1.81 -7.03
CA VAL A 13 -12.15 -0.57 -7.12
C VAL A 13 -12.25 0.32 -5.86
N VAL A 14 -13.13 0.02 -4.91
CA VAL A 14 -13.33 0.83 -3.69
C VAL A 14 -12.28 0.54 -2.58
N GLY A 15 -11.30 -0.34 -2.81
CA GLY A 15 -10.33 -0.77 -1.78
C GLY A 15 -8.84 -0.58 -2.07
N ALA A 16 -8.45 0.01 -3.21
CA ALA A 16 -7.05 0.14 -3.58
C ALA A 16 -6.78 1.49 -4.27
N ALA A 17 -6.83 2.57 -3.48
CA ALA A 17 -6.22 3.83 -3.88
C ALA A 17 -4.71 3.75 -3.62
N ALA A 18 -3.93 4.27 -4.57
CA ALA A 18 -2.49 4.13 -4.71
C ALA A 18 -1.70 4.31 -3.40
N LEU A 19 -1.00 3.25 -3.01
CA LEU A 19 0.12 3.29 -2.08
C LEU A 19 1.37 2.93 -2.88
N SER A 20 1.97 3.94 -3.51
CA SER A 20 3.23 3.87 -4.24
C SER A 20 4.38 4.34 -3.33
N SER A 21 5.14 3.39 -2.79
CA SER A 21 6.62 3.43 -2.74
C SER A 21 7.23 2.38 -1.80
N VAL A 22 8.53 2.18 -2.00
CA VAL A 22 9.48 1.26 -1.34
C VAL A 22 9.51 -0.18 -1.90
N SER A 23 10.48 -0.48 -2.79
CA SER A 23 11.71 -1.20 -2.39
C SER A 23 12.72 -1.35 -3.55
N SER A 24 13.95 -0.86 -3.35
CA SER A 24 15.14 -1.43 -4.00
C SER A 24 16.34 -1.34 -3.06
N LEU A 25 16.44 -2.30 -2.13
CA LEU A 25 17.72 -2.70 -1.53
C LEU A 25 17.69 -4.21 -1.33
N THR A 26 18.83 -4.84 -1.63
CA THR A 26 19.14 -6.24 -1.31
C THR A 26 18.75 -6.57 0.12
N SER A 27 18.30 -7.80 0.34
CA SER A 27 17.62 -8.42 1.50
C SER A 27 18.10 -8.13 2.94
N ASN A 28 19.06 -7.24 3.20
CA ASN A 28 19.77 -7.14 4.47
C ASN A 28 19.58 -5.82 5.25
N SER A 29 18.90 -4.79 4.72
CA SER A 29 18.74 -3.48 5.41
C SER A 29 17.40 -3.27 6.14
N TRP A 30 16.41 -4.11 5.89
CA TRP A 30 15.03 -3.94 6.41
C TRP A 30 14.86 -4.27 7.90
N VAL A 31 15.76 -5.03 8.51
CA VAL A 31 15.51 -5.66 9.82
C VAL A 31 16.04 -4.83 11.00
N LYS A 32 17.00 -3.92 10.79
CA LYS A 32 17.71 -3.22 11.88
C LYS A 32 16.88 -2.21 12.69
N ALA A 33 15.77 -1.70 12.18
CA ALA A 33 15.02 -0.62 12.85
C ALA A 33 13.70 -1.03 13.52
N PHE A 34 13.25 -2.28 13.36
CA PHE A 34 11.94 -2.73 13.85
C PHE A 34 12.00 -3.44 15.21
N ALA A 35 13.19 -3.61 15.80
CA ALA A 35 13.38 -4.34 17.05
C ALA A 35 12.89 -3.61 18.32
N GLY A 36 12.30 -2.42 18.21
CA GLY A 36 12.06 -1.54 19.36
C GLY A 36 10.63 -1.08 19.63
N GLN A 37 9.62 -1.41 18.80
CA GLN A 37 8.24 -0.99 19.06
C GLN A 37 7.27 -2.16 18.98
N GLU A 38 7.14 -2.86 20.11
CA GLU A 38 6.01 -3.77 20.36
C GLU A 38 4.72 -2.94 20.39
N ASN A 39 3.85 -3.14 19.40
CA ASN A 39 2.45 -2.72 19.52
C ASN A 39 1.74 -3.75 20.42
N GLN A 40 1.79 -3.53 21.75
CA GLN A 40 1.42 -4.50 22.79
C GLN A 40 -0.08 -4.86 22.90
N ASN A 41 -0.94 -4.47 21.96
CA ASN A 41 -2.40 -4.54 22.15
C ASN A 41 -3.15 -5.64 21.38
N VAL A 42 -2.47 -6.62 20.76
CA VAL A 42 -3.16 -7.75 20.11
C VAL A 42 -3.02 -9.02 20.97
N LYS A 43 -4.00 -9.29 21.84
CA LYS A 43 -4.08 -10.57 22.57
C LYS A 43 -4.30 -11.73 21.59
N SER A 44 -3.50 -12.79 21.71
CA SER A 44 -3.35 -13.84 20.70
C SER A 44 -4.07 -15.15 20.98
N ASP A 45 -5.09 -15.21 21.83
CA ASP A 45 -5.33 -16.48 22.54
C ASP A 45 -6.52 -17.27 21.98
N ASN A 46 -6.32 -17.89 20.81
CA ASN A 46 -7.12 -19.06 20.41
C ASN A 46 -6.33 -20.03 19.50
N PRO A 47 -5.44 -20.87 20.07
CA PRO A 47 -4.38 -21.55 19.34
C PRO A 47 -4.85 -22.58 18.29
N GLY A 48 -6.13 -22.96 18.28
CA GLY A 48 -6.68 -24.01 17.40
C GLY A 48 -7.43 -23.54 16.15
N ILE A 49 -7.70 -22.24 15.98
CA ILE A 49 -8.52 -21.78 14.85
C ILE A 49 -7.76 -21.95 13.52
N GLY A 50 -8.37 -22.71 12.59
CA GLY A 50 -7.85 -22.94 11.25
C GLY A 50 -6.64 -23.86 11.17
N THR A 51 -6.20 -24.49 12.25
CA THR A 51 -5.04 -25.40 12.25
C THR A 51 -5.41 -26.87 12.01
N SER A 52 -6.71 -27.19 12.01
CA SER A 52 -7.22 -28.53 11.67
C SER A 52 -7.82 -28.54 10.27
N GLN A 53 -7.49 -29.60 9.51
CA GLN A 53 -8.07 -29.83 8.20
C GLN A 53 -9.59 -30.12 8.27
N ASP A 54 -10.04 -30.77 9.35
CA ASP A 54 -11.45 -31.15 9.52
C ASP A 54 -12.34 -29.94 9.91
N ASN A 55 -11.72 -28.82 10.25
CA ASN A 55 -12.41 -27.59 10.61
C ASN A 55 -11.68 -26.36 10.02
N PRO A 56 -11.69 -26.22 8.67
CA PRO A 56 -11.04 -25.10 8.01
C PRO A 56 -11.83 -23.82 8.28
N VAL A 57 -11.11 -22.68 8.37
CA VAL A 57 -11.78 -21.38 8.39
C VAL A 57 -12.37 -21.05 7.02
N ASP A 58 -13.27 -20.08 6.97
CA ASP A 58 -13.87 -19.67 5.69
C ASP A 58 -12.84 -18.96 4.79
N CYS A 59 -11.94 -18.15 5.36
CA CYS A 59 -10.92 -17.43 4.59
C CYS A 59 -9.60 -17.24 5.36
N LEU A 60 -8.48 -17.59 4.71
CA LEU A 60 -7.15 -17.19 5.14
C LEU A 60 -6.76 -15.87 4.46
N ILE A 61 -6.28 -14.88 5.23
CA ILE A 61 -5.81 -13.61 4.71
C ILE A 61 -4.30 -13.56 4.89
N LEU A 62 -3.57 -13.42 3.78
CA LEU A 62 -2.12 -13.52 3.76
C LEU A 62 -1.54 -12.11 3.67
N GLY A 63 -1.03 -11.61 4.81
CA GLY A 63 -0.54 -10.25 5.04
C GLY A 63 -1.53 -9.40 5.84
N ALA A 64 -1.03 -8.68 6.85
CA ALA A 64 -1.77 -7.71 7.66
C ALA A 64 -1.39 -6.27 7.32
N GLY A 65 -1.11 -5.99 6.04
CA GLY A 65 -1.13 -4.62 5.52
C GLY A 65 -2.55 -4.05 5.51
N ILE A 66 -2.71 -2.78 5.13
CA ILE A 66 -4.04 -2.13 5.09
C ILE A 66 -5.07 -2.95 4.29
N ALA A 67 -4.68 -3.49 3.13
CA ALA A 67 -5.57 -4.33 2.31
C ALA A 67 -6.03 -5.61 3.04
N GLY A 68 -5.14 -6.26 3.80
CA GLY A 68 -5.48 -7.46 4.56
C GLY A 68 -6.38 -7.16 5.75
N ILE A 69 -6.10 -6.09 6.49
CA ILE A 69 -6.92 -5.65 7.61
C ILE A 69 -8.32 -5.21 7.17
N THR A 70 -8.42 -4.44 6.08
CA THR A 70 -9.72 -4.06 5.50
C THR A 70 -10.48 -5.27 4.99
N ALA A 71 -9.81 -6.25 4.36
CA ALA A 71 -10.46 -7.50 3.95
C ALA A 71 -11.00 -8.28 5.16
N ALA A 72 -10.23 -8.39 6.24
CA ALA A 72 -10.66 -9.04 7.47
C ALA A 72 -11.90 -8.34 8.06
N GLN A 73 -11.85 -7.02 8.19
CA GLN A 73 -12.98 -6.21 8.67
C GLN A 73 -14.21 -6.40 7.78
N ALA A 74 -14.07 -6.36 6.45
CA ALA A 74 -15.20 -6.53 5.53
C ALA A 74 -15.87 -7.90 5.68
N LEU A 75 -15.07 -8.98 5.80
CA LEU A 75 -15.59 -10.34 6.01
C LEU A 75 -16.18 -10.56 7.41
N SER A 76 -15.96 -9.62 8.35
CA SER A 76 -16.56 -9.63 9.68
C SER A 76 -17.99 -9.10 9.69
N LEU A 77 -18.38 -8.32 8.68
CA LEU A 77 -19.65 -7.62 8.65
C LEU A 77 -20.78 -8.54 8.17
N PRO A 78 -21.95 -8.54 8.83
CA PRO A 78 -23.14 -9.21 8.31
C PRO A 78 -23.53 -8.65 6.93
N GLY A 79 -23.88 -9.54 6.00
CA GLY A 79 -24.30 -9.22 4.64
C GLY A 79 -23.17 -8.93 3.63
N VAL A 80 -21.95 -8.64 4.07
CA VAL A 80 -20.79 -8.43 3.20
C VAL A 80 -19.90 -9.66 3.25
N GLY A 81 -19.88 -10.43 2.16
CA GLY A 81 -19.13 -11.69 2.12
C GLY A 81 -19.69 -12.79 3.01
N SER A 82 -20.83 -12.58 3.68
CA SER A 82 -21.45 -13.60 4.53
C SER A 82 -21.80 -14.87 3.73
N ALA A 83 -21.70 -16.01 4.41
CA ALA A 83 -22.32 -17.24 3.94
C ALA A 83 -23.82 -16.98 3.64
N PRO A 84 -24.50 -17.80 2.82
CA PRO A 84 -25.93 -17.67 2.54
C PRO A 84 -26.83 -17.55 3.79
N THR A 85 -26.29 -17.92 4.95
CA THR A 85 -26.89 -17.87 6.28
C THR A 85 -26.86 -16.47 6.94
N GLY A 86 -26.23 -15.47 6.34
CA GLY A 86 -26.09 -14.10 6.89
C GLY A 86 -25.08 -13.97 8.04
N LYS A 87 -24.33 -15.04 8.35
CA LYS A 87 -23.34 -15.05 9.43
C LYS A 87 -21.99 -14.46 8.98
N PRO A 88 -21.25 -13.78 9.88
CA PRO A 88 -19.85 -13.40 9.65
C PRO A 88 -19.00 -14.60 9.25
N LEU A 89 -18.02 -14.39 8.38
CA LEU A 89 -17.08 -15.44 8.00
C LEU A 89 -15.98 -15.60 9.05
N THR A 90 -15.56 -16.85 9.23
CA THR A 90 -14.36 -17.17 10.00
C THR A 90 -13.09 -16.86 9.22
N THR A 91 -12.20 -16.05 9.79
CA THR A 91 -10.97 -15.60 9.12
C THR A 91 -9.74 -15.73 10.01
N VAL A 92 -8.61 -16.06 9.40
CA VAL A 92 -7.28 -15.96 10.03
C VAL A 92 -6.40 -15.09 9.16
N VAL A 93 -5.89 -14.00 9.73
CA VAL A 93 -4.88 -13.14 9.11
C VAL A 93 -3.51 -13.63 9.53
N LEU A 94 -2.65 -13.96 8.56
CA LEU A 94 -1.28 -14.43 8.75
C LEU A 94 -0.32 -13.34 8.32
N GLU A 95 0.47 -12.81 9.25
CA GLU A 95 1.41 -11.70 9.03
C GLU A 95 2.82 -12.12 9.38
N GLY A 96 3.76 -11.89 8.46
CA GLY A 96 5.15 -12.30 8.62
C GLY A 96 5.94 -11.46 9.62
N SER A 97 5.57 -10.20 9.83
CA SER A 97 6.22 -9.31 10.77
C SER A 97 5.59 -9.33 12.17
N GLY A 98 6.25 -8.67 13.12
CA GLY A 98 5.74 -8.46 14.48
C GLY A 98 4.73 -7.32 14.60
N ARG A 99 4.24 -6.76 13.47
CA ARG A 99 3.29 -5.64 13.46
C ARG A 99 2.31 -5.72 12.29
N VAL A 100 1.21 -4.99 12.38
CA VAL A 100 0.31 -4.73 11.24
C VAL A 100 0.74 -3.48 10.47
N GLY A 101 0.15 -3.26 9.30
CA GLY A 101 0.30 -2.04 8.49
C GLY A 101 1.14 -2.19 7.22
N GLY A 102 2.00 -3.21 7.15
CA GLY A 102 2.81 -3.48 5.95
C GLY A 102 3.70 -2.29 5.58
N ARG A 103 3.44 -1.67 4.41
CA ARG A 103 4.18 -0.48 3.92
C ARG A 103 3.84 0.82 4.66
N ILE A 104 2.82 0.82 5.51
CA ILE A 104 2.54 1.93 6.41
C ILE A 104 3.36 1.68 7.69
N SER A 105 4.24 2.62 8.03
CA SER A 105 5.22 2.48 9.10
C SER A 105 5.56 3.85 9.66
N THR A 106 5.40 4.01 10.97
CA THR A 106 5.69 5.24 11.68
C THR A 106 6.78 5.01 12.70
N ILE A 107 7.76 5.90 12.73
CA ILE A 107 8.78 5.96 13.77
C ILE A 107 8.31 6.96 14.82
N ARG A 108 8.15 6.50 16.06
CA ARG A 108 7.89 7.38 17.20
C ARG A 108 9.16 7.52 18.01
N THR A 109 9.92 8.58 17.75
CA THR A 109 11.04 8.96 18.62
C THR A 109 10.65 10.21 19.40
N GLY A 110 11.03 10.31 20.66
CA GLY A 110 10.84 11.53 21.45
C GLY A 110 11.61 12.75 20.89
N LEU A 111 12.49 12.55 19.90
CA LEU A 111 13.36 13.59 19.34
C LEU A 111 12.63 14.57 18.42
N PHE A 112 11.57 14.13 17.72
CA PHE A 112 10.89 14.93 16.70
C PHE A 112 9.57 15.55 17.18
N GLY A 113 9.27 15.45 18.49
CA GLY A 113 8.03 15.99 19.06
C GLY A 113 6.73 15.34 18.56
N GLY A 114 6.82 14.26 17.76
CA GLY A 114 5.69 13.59 17.13
C GLY A 114 6.09 12.42 16.24
N PRO A 115 5.10 11.73 15.65
CA PRO A 115 5.30 10.60 14.75
C PRO A 115 5.96 11.02 13.43
N VAL A 116 6.90 10.21 12.95
CA VAL A 116 7.59 10.39 11.67
C VAL A 116 7.30 9.21 10.75
N GLU A 117 6.68 9.47 9.61
CA GLU A 117 6.34 8.43 8.64
C GLU A 117 7.59 7.93 7.91
N GLN A 118 7.85 6.63 8.00
CA GLN A 118 8.90 5.96 7.22
C GLN A 118 8.38 5.46 5.88
N GLY A 119 7.10 5.08 5.85
CA GLY A 119 6.44 4.52 4.69
C GLY A 119 5.48 5.53 4.04
N ALA A 120 4.23 5.10 3.86
CA ALA A 120 3.18 5.99 3.38
C ALA A 120 2.99 7.20 4.31
N VAL A 121 2.86 8.40 3.74
CA VAL A 121 2.77 9.66 4.50
C VAL A 121 1.42 10.33 4.35
N HIS A 122 0.87 10.28 3.14
CA HIS A 122 -0.31 11.06 2.76
C HIS A 122 -1.47 10.16 2.37
N LEU A 123 -2.67 10.63 2.68
CA LEU A 123 -3.93 10.16 2.12
C LEU A 123 -4.33 11.09 0.98
N HIS A 124 -4.33 10.57 -0.23
CA HIS A 124 -4.59 11.35 -1.45
C HIS A 124 -6.06 11.33 -1.90
N LEU A 125 -7.01 11.14 -0.99
CA LEU A 125 -8.42 10.97 -1.33
C LEU A 125 -9.19 12.29 -1.17
N PRO A 126 -10.12 12.63 -2.08
CA PRO A 126 -11.00 13.77 -1.87
C PRO A 126 -11.89 13.57 -0.66
N LYS A 127 -11.99 14.59 0.18
CA LYS A 127 -13.01 14.71 1.25
C LYS A 127 -14.26 15.45 0.77
N LEU A 128 -14.22 16.05 -0.42
CA LEU A 128 -15.19 17.08 -0.85
C LEU A 128 -16.62 16.56 -1.04
N PRO A 129 -17.63 17.45 -0.88
CA PRO A 129 -19.05 17.07 -0.77
C PRO A 129 -19.67 16.48 -2.04
N ILE A 130 -19.02 16.57 -3.21
CA ILE A 130 -19.62 16.06 -4.46
C ILE A 130 -19.83 14.54 -4.40
N PHE A 131 -19.02 13.82 -3.62
CA PHE A 131 -19.24 12.41 -3.30
C PHE A 131 -20.29 12.18 -2.20
N ARG A 132 -20.55 13.17 -1.34
CA ARG A 132 -21.69 13.18 -0.41
C ARG A 132 -23.03 13.27 -1.14
N ILE A 133 -23.08 13.94 -2.30
CA ILE A 133 -24.28 14.03 -3.15
C ILE A 133 -24.65 12.65 -3.74
N PHE A 134 -23.70 11.73 -3.88
CA PHE A 134 -23.94 10.33 -4.26
C PHE A 134 -23.99 9.36 -3.06
N GLY A 135 -24.09 9.87 -1.83
CA GLY A 135 -24.51 9.07 -0.66
C GLY A 135 -23.45 8.21 0.03
N GLY A 136 -22.15 8.39 -0.25
CA GLY A 136 -21.08 7.61 0.40
C GLY A 136 -19.98 8.46 1.02
N VAL A 137 -19.69 8.23 2.30
CA VAL A 137 -18.37 8.56 2.87
C VAL A 137 -17.41 7.47 2.36
N LEU A 138 -16.27 7.84 1.76
CA LEU A 138 -15.27 6.84 1.36
C LEU A 138 -14.87 6.02 2.60
N PRO A 139 -14.73 4.68 2.50
CA PRO A 139 -14.55 3.81 3.66
C PRO A 139 -13.44 4.27 4.61
N VAL A 140 -12.31 4.76 4.07
CA VAL A 140 -11.17 5.22 4.87
C VAL A 140 -11.50 6.38 5.82
N TRP A 141 -12.35 7.34 5.40
CA TRP A 141 -12.70 8.48 6.24
C TRP A 141 -13.55 8.04 7.43
N LYS A 142 -14.46 7.10 7.18
CA LYS A 142 -15.24 6.46 8.23
C LYS A 142 -14.33 5.66 9.16
N ASP A 143 -13.36 4.92 8.64
CA ASP A 143 -12.40 4.17 9.46
C ASP A 143 -11.56 5.11 10.35
N LEU A 144 -11.14 6.28 9.84
CA LEU A 144 -10.45 7.30 10.64
C LEU A 144 -11.32 7.81 11.78
N GLU A 145 -12.57 8.19 11.49
CA GLU A 145 -13.54 8.65 12.48
C GLU A 145 -13.80 7.59 13.54
N GLU A 146 -14.11 6.36 13.12
CA GLU A 146 -14.36 5.26 14.04
C GLU A 146 -13.13 4.92 14.89
N CYS A 147 -11.91 5.08 14.34
CA CYS A 147 -10.66 4.83 15.06
C CYS A 147 -10.24 6.02 15.94
N GLY A 148 -10.98 7.13 15.94
CA GLY A 148 -10.64 8.33 16.70
C GLY A 148 -9.30 8.91 16.28
N LEU A 149 -9.02 8.92 14.96
CA LEU A 149 -7.78 9.45 14.39
C LEU A 149 -7.99 10.86 13.85
N HIS A 150 -7.05 11.74 14.17
CA HIS A 150 -7.05 13.11 13.69
C HIS A 150 -6.20 13.21 12.44
N TYR A 151 -6.52 14.18 11.59
CA TYR A 151 -5.75 14.46 10.40
C TYR A 151 -5.66 15.95 10.13
N GLU A 152 -4.56 16.36 9.54
CA GLU A 152 -4.33 17.71 9.02
C GLU A 152 -4.46 17.73 7.51
N MET A 153 -4.92 18.85 6.97
CA MET A 153 -4.88 19.10 5.53
C MET A 153 -3.53 19.71 5.18
N VAL A 154 -2.89 19.15 4.17
CA VAL A 154 -1.61 19.60 3.64
C VAL A 154 -1.87 20.18 2.24
N PRO A 155 -1.79 21.50 2.04
CA PRO A 155 -1.96 22.09 0.71
C PRO A 155 -0.87 21.59 -0.25
N ARG A 156 -1.24 21.06 -1.41
CA ARG A 156 -0.26 20.55 -2.39
C ARG A 156 0.43 21.65 -3.18
N PHE A 157 -0.29 22.72 -3.50
CA PHE A 157 0.19 23.76 -4.41
C PHE A 157 0.61 25.02 -3.67
N LEU A 158 -0.17 25.41 -2.66
CA LEU A 158 0.09 26.58 -1.85
C LEU A 158 1.27 26.27 -0.93
N GLN A 159 2.32 27.10 -1.00
CA GLN A 159 3.57 26.98 -0.21
C GLN A 159 4.51 25.85 -0.64
N SER A 160 4.14 25.02 -1.62
CA SER A 160 5.07 24.05 -2.21
C SER A 160 6.18 24.75 -2.97
N ARG A 161 7.40 24.30 -2.72
CA ARG A 161 8.60 24.79 -3.38
C ARG A 161 9.14 23.73 -4.32
N VAL A 162 9.48 24.14 -5.52
CA VAL A 162 10.05 23.29 -6.56
C VAL A 162 11.44 23.79 -6.92
N PHE A 163 12.31 22.85 -7.26
CA PHE A 163 13.62 23.13 -7.84
C PHE A 163 13.54 22.82 -9.33
N LEU A 164 13.86 23.80 -10.17
CA LEU A 164 13.92 23.64 -11.62
C LEU A 164 15.39 23.75 -12.05
N GLU A 165 15.86 22.80 -12.85
CA GLU A 165 17.28 22.62 -13.14
C GLU A 165 17.84 23.81 -13.94
N LYS A 166 17.01 24.32 -14.85
CA LYS A 166 17.30 25.49 -15.67
C LYS A 166 16.29 26.59 -15.36
N GLY A 167 16.41 27.23 -14.20
CA GLY A 167 15.82 28.57 -14.04
C GLY A 167 16.15 29.36 -15.30
N GLY A 168 15.11 29.76 -16.06
CA GLY A 168 15.24 30.11 -17.48
C GLY A 168 16.43 31.02 -17.78
N LYS A 169 16.99 30.96 -19.00
CA LYS A 169 18.21 31.67 -19.41
C LYS A 169 18.27 33.18 -19.08
N ASP A 170 17.13 33.81 -18.77
CA ASP A 170 17.01 35.22 -18.38
C ASP A 170 16.88 35.45 -16.86
N SER A 171 16.76 34.40 -16.04
CA SER A 171 16.80 34.50 -14.60
C SER A 171 18.25 34.37 -14.14
N GLN A 172 18.75 35.34 -13.37
CA GLN A 172 20.08 35.29 -12.77
C GLN A 172 20.26 34.16 -11.73
N ASN A 173 19.34 33.20 -11.68
CA ASN A 173 19.32 32.09 -10.73
C ASN A 173 19.17 30.75 -11.48
N SER A 174 20.26 30.27 -12.07
CA SER A 174 20.41 28.84 -12.35
C SER A 174 20.21 28.06 -11.03
N GLY A 175 19.23 27.15 -10.97
CA GLY A 175 18.92 26.37 -9.77
C GLY A 175 18.15 27.12 -8.67
N ALA A 176 17.20 27.98 -9.02
CA ALA A 176 16.32 28.61 -8.02
C ALA A 176 15.28 27.64 -7.46
N VAL A 177 15.25 27.49 -6.14
CA VAL A 177 14.05 27.04 -5.42
C VAL A 177 13.00 28.15 -5.56
N THR A 178 11.86 27.85 -6.17
CA THR A 178 10.75 28.79 -6.37
C THR A 178 9.44 28.19 -5.86
N TYR A 179 8.40 29.01 -5.72
CA TYR A 179 7.07 28.51 -5.38
C TYR A 179 6.38 27.92 -6.60
N LEU A 180 5.78 26.73 -6.45
CA LEU A 180 5.04 26.05 -7.51
C LEU A 180 3.93 26.94 -8.08
N GLU A 181 3.26 27.71 -7.23
CA GLU A 181 2.26 28.70 -7.66
C GLU A 181 2.82 29.75 -8.62
N ALA A 182 4.06 30.20 -8.43
CA ALA A 182 4.70 31.17 -9.32
C ALA A 182 5.00 30.53 -10.69
N VAL A 183 5.47 29.28 -10.70
CA VAL A 183 5.74 28.51 -11.93
C VAL A 183 4.46 28.30 -12.73
N LEU A 184 3.36 27.93 -12.07
CA LEU A 184 2.05 27.70 -12.72
C LEU A 184 1.40 28.99 -13.26
N LYS A 185 1.75 30.16 -12.69
CA LYS A 185 1.27 31.47 -13.16
C LYS A 185 2.02 31.98 -14.39
N ASP A 186 3.20 31.45 -14.71
CA ASP A 186 3.93 31.82 -15.92
C ASP A 186 3.25 31.24 -17.17
N PRO A 187 2.80 32.09 -18.13
CA PRO A 187 2.18 31.63 -19.36
C PRO A 187 2.99 30.61 -20.17
N LYS A 188 4.33 30.64 -20.06
CA LYS A 188 5.22 29.67 -20.74
C LYS A 188 4.96 28.24 -20.28
N ASN A 189 4.48 28.07 -19.06
CA ASN A 189 4.18 26.77 -18.46
C ASN A 189 2.73 26.32 -18.70
N TRP A 190 1.85 27.17 -19.25
CA TRP A 190 0.45 26.79 -19.46
C TRP A 190 0.27 25.63 -20.45
N LYS A 191 1.27 25.34 -21.28
CA LYS A 191 1.30 24.16 -22.15
C LYS A 191 1.31 22.83 -21.38
N THR A 192 1.65 22.83 -20.09
CA THR A 192 1.59 21.63 -19.23
C THR A 192 0.24 21.47 -18.53
N VAL A 193 -0.62 22.49 -18.53
CA VAL A 193 -1.94 22.44 -17.86
C VAL A 193 -2.80 21.27 -18.37
N PRO A 194 -2.84 20.95 -19.69
CA PRO A 194 -3.59 19.80 -20.17
C PRO A 194 -2.97 18.44 -19.82
N LEU A 195 -1.69 18.37 -19.42
CA LEU A 195 -0.91 17.13 -19.31
C LEU A 195 -1.63 16.03 -18.54
N LEU A 196 -2.11 16.33 -17.32
CA LEU A 196 -2.79 15.36 -16.48
C LEU A 196 -4.12 14.89 -17.10
N ASN A 197 -4.86 15.78 -17.75
CA ASN A 197 -6.07 15.40 -18.47
C ASN A 197 -5.76 14.53 -19.69
N GLU A 198 -4.68 14.81 -20.41
CA GLU A 198 -4.26 14.00 -21.54
C GLU A 198 -3.82 12.59 -21.11
N VAL A 199 -3.15 12.45 -19.95
CA VAL A 199 -2.90 11.14 -19.33
C VAL A 199 -4.22 10.47 -18.91
N LYS A 200 -5.13 11.21 -18.28
CA LYS A 200 -6.43 10.71 -17.83
C LYS A 200 -7.28 10.16 -18.97
N TYR A 201 -7.22 10.80 -20.13
CA TYR A 201 -7.98 10.43 -21.33
C TYR A 201 -7.10 9.77 -22.40
N TYR A 202 -5.94 9.22 -22.02
CA TYR A 202 -5.08 8.49 -22.94
C TYR A 202 -5.84 7.31 -23.56
N ASN A 203 -5.75 7.17 -24.88
CA ASN A 203 -6.55 6.21 -25.61
C ASN A 203 -6.07 4.77 -25.32
N ASN A 204 -7.01 3.92 -24.90
CA ASN A 204 -6.74 2.51 -24.60
C ASN A 204 -6.63 1.62 -25.85
N ASP A 205 -6.84 2.18 -27.04
CA ASP A 205 -6.66 1.48 -28.31
C ASP A 205 -5.26 1.68 -28.91
N ASP A 206 -4.51 2.71 -28.48
CA ASP A 206 -3.13 2.98 -28.95
C ASP A 206 -2.10 2.17 -28.16
N ASP A 207 -0.99 1.75 -28.75
CA ASP A 207 0.08 1.09 -28.00
C ASP A 207 0.48 1.90 -26.75
N ASP A 208 0.69 1.22 -25.62
CA ASP A 208 1.13 1.87 -24.40
C ASP A 208 2.56 2.38 -24.58
N ILE A 209 2.81 3.60 -24.11
CA ILE A 209 4.13 4.24 -24.19
C ILE A 209 4.62 4.62 -22.80
N SER A 210 5.92 4.84 -22.67
CA SER A 210 6.49 5.37 -21.44
C SER A 210 6.08 6.83 -21.21
N ALA A 211 6.10 7.28 -19.96
CA ALA A 211 5.89 8.67 -19.59
C ALA A 211 6.94 9.58 -20.26
N GLN A 212 8.17 9.10 -20.40
CA GLN A 212 9.23 9.77 -21.16
C GLN A 212 8.83 9.96 -22.62
N GLY A 213 8.42 8.89 -23.31
CA GLY A 213 7.99 8.96 -24.71
C GLY A 213 6.73 9.82 -24.88
N PHE A 214 5.86 9.86 -23.87
CA PHE A 214 4.71 10.76 -23.85
C PHE A 214 5.12 12.23 -23.76
N ILE A 215 6.06 12.58 -22.88
CA ILE A 215 6.60 13.95 -22.75
C ILE A 215 7.33 14.38 -24.02
N GLU A 216 8.12 13.50 -24.62
CA GLU A 216 8.88 13.79 -25.85
C GLU A 216 7.98 14.16 -27.02
N LYS A 217 6.81 13.49 -27.16
CA LYS A 217 5.79 13.82 -28.16
C LYS A 217 5.16 15.22 -27.99
N LYS A 218 5.29 15.83 -26.81
CA LYS A 218 4.70 17.14 -26.50
C LYS A 218 5.64 18.31 -26.80
N GLU A 219 6.89 18.04 -27.14
CA GLU A 219 7.90 19.06 -27.47
C GLU A 219 7.99 20.14 -26.37
N TYR A 220 7.88 19.72 -25.10
CA TYR A 220 8.08 20.62 -23.97
C TYR A 220 9.55 21.04 -23.88
N GLU A 221 9.76 22.29 -23.47
CA GLU A 221 11.07 22.93 -23.37
C GLU A 221 11.16 23.61 -22.00
N ASP A 222 12.39 23.76 -21.50
CA ASP A 222 12.73 24.46 -20.25
C ASP A 222 11.83 24.04 -19.07
N ASP A 223 11.34 25.00 -18.27
CA ASP A 223 10.52 24.78 -17.06
C ASP A 223 9.29 23.90 -17.31
N ALA A 224 8.68 23.97 -18.50
CA ALA A 224 7.53 23.15 -18.83
C ALA A 224 7.90 21.67 -18.95
N LYS A 225 9.11 21.35 -19.41
CA LYS A 225 9.61 19.98 -19.44
C LYS A 225 9.90 19.48 -18.03
N ASP A 226 10.55 20.31 -17.21
CA ASP A 226 10.84 19.98 -15.80
C ASP A 226 9.54 19.77 -15.01
N MET A 227 8.52 20.59 -15.25
CA MET A 227 7.19 20.44 -14.66
C MET A 227 6.47 19.17 -15.11
N ALA A 228 6.57 18.81 -16.39
CA ALA A 228 6.00 17.56 -16.89
C ALA A 228 6.70 16.34 -16.28
N ASN A 229 8.04 16.38 -16.19
CA ASN A 229 8.83 15.35 -15.52
C ASN A 229 8.39 15.20 -14.06
N LEU A 230 8.36 16.31 -13.31
CA LEU A 230 7.96 16.34 -11.91
C LEU A 230 6.54 15.79 -11.72
N ALA A 231 5.59 16.19 -12.55
CA ALA A 231 4.20 15.75 -12.45
C ALA A 231 4.05 14.24 -12.68
N LEU A 232 4.79 13.65 -13.63
CA LEU A 232 4.63 12.23 -13.96
C LEU A 232 5.50 11.29 -13.12
N SER A 233 6.65 11.76 -12.59
CA SER A 233 7.55 10.92 -11.78
C SER A 233 7.55 11.23 -10.28
N GLY A 234 7.03 12.38 -9.84
CA GLY A 234 7.14 12.85 -8.45
C GLY A 234 6.39 11.99 -7.42
N HIS A 235 5.50 11.11 -7.86
CA HIS A 235 4.55 10.39 -7.00
C HIS A 235 4.61 8.87 -7.12
N LEU A 236 5.35 8.37 -8.12
CA LEU A 236 5.58 6.96 -8.32
C LEU A 236 7.08 6.71 -8.29
N PRO A 237 7.56 5.70 -7.54
CA PRO A 237 8.94 5.28 -7.67
C PRO A 237 9.14 4.65 -9.05
N GLY A 238 9.95 5.27 -9.89
CA GLY A 238 10.26 4.77 -11.23
C GLY A 238 10.79 5.90 -12.10
N SER A 239 11.70 5.59 -13.03
CA SER A 239 12.11 6.57 -14.03
C SER A 239 11.05 6.73 -15.11
N LEU A 240 11.03 7.88 -15.78
CA LEU A 240 10.00 8.21 -16.77
C LEU A 240 9.95 7.21 -17.94
N ASP A 241 11.05 6.54 -18.26
CA ASP A 241 11.13 5.49 -19.29
C ASP A 241 10.56 4.14 -18.82
N GLU A 242 10.43 3.92 -17.51
CA GLU A 242 9.83 2.73 -16.90
C GLU A 242 8.33 2.89 -16.62
N LEU A 243 7.88 4.12 -16.36
CA LEU A 243 6.48 4.42 -16.06
C LEU A 243 5.65 4.39 -17.35
N SER A 244 4.60 3.58 -17.41
CA SER A 244 3.70 3.57 -18.58
C SER A 244 2.54 4.54 -18.40
N VAL A 245 2.09 5.19 -19.48
CA VAL A 245 1.00 6.17 -19.42
C VAL A 245 -0.30 5.52 -18.96
N ARG A 246 -0.60 4.30 -19.42
CA ARG A 246 -1.75 3.54 -18.92
C ARG A 246 -1.58 3.14 -17.45
N GLY A 247 -0.35 2.89 -17.01
CA GLY A 247 -0.02 2.68 -15.60
C GLY A 247 -0.43 3.89 -14.75
N LEU A 248 0.03 5.08 -15.15
CA LEU A 248 -0.32 6.35 -14.49
C LEU A 248 -1.84 6.58 -14.44
N GLN A 249 -2.54 6.26 -15.54
CA GLN A 249 -4.00 6.33 -15.60
C GLN A 249 -4.66 5.32 -14.64
N SER A 250 -4.17 4.07 -14.62
CA SER A 250 -4.72 3.02 -13.76
C SER A 250 -4.48 3.25 -12.27
N ASP A 251 -3.37 3.91 -11.93
CA ASP A 251 -3.05 4.37 -10.57
C ASP A 251 -3.84 5.62 -10.17
N LEU A 252 -4.67 6.15 -11.07
CA LEU A 252 -5.45 7.38 -10.89
C LEU A 252 -4.57 8.60 -10.59
N LEU A 253 -3.33 8.61 -11.09
CA LEU A 253 -2.39 9.71 -10.86
C LEU A 253 -3.00 11.07 -11.23
N PRO A 254 -3.66 11.26 -12.39
CA PRO A 254 -4.26 12.56 -12.71
C PRO A 254 -5.29 13.03 -11.69
N ASP A 255 -6.17 12.13 -11.23
CA ASP A 255 -7.18 12.47 -10.25
C ASP A 255 -6.52 12.83 -8.91
N MET A 256 -5.50 12.08 -8.51
CA MET A 256 -4.73 12.31 -7.30
C MET A 256 -4.01 13.67 -7.29
N LEU A 257 -3.40 14.05 -8.41
CA LEU A 257 -2.62 15.29 -8.51
C LEU A 257 -3.46 16.53 -8.72
N LEU A 258 -4.67 16.40 -9.26
CA LEU A 258 -5.59 17.51 -9.40
C LEU A 258 -6.31 17.85 -8.07
N GLU A 259 -6.16 17.03 -7.03
CA GLU A 259 -6.65 17.36 -5.69
C GLU A 259 -5.81 18.47 -5.04
N TRP A 260 -6.49 19.44 -4.44
CA TRP A 260 -5.85 20.60 -3.80
C TRP A 260 -5.09 20.27 -2.52
N PHE A 261 -5.52 19.21 -1.84
CA PHE A 261 -5.06 18.84 -0.52
C PHE A 261 -4.62 17.39 -0.47
N ASP A 262 -3.59 17.18 0.32
CA ASP A 262 -3.28 15.93 0.97
C ASP A 262 -3.78 15.93 2.41
N TYR A 263 -3.85 14.74 2.99
CA TYR A 263 -4.16 14.60 4.40
C TYR A 263 -3.11 13.75 5.08
N ARG A 264 -2.68 14.18 6.26
CA ARG A 264 -1.74 13.44 7.12
C ARG A 264 -2.41 13.08 8.42
N ILE A 265 -2.24 11.85 8.89
CA ILE A 265 -2.75 11.39 10.18
C ILE A 265 -1.79 11.86 11.28
N LEU A 266 -2.32 12.54 12.30
CA LEU A 266 -1.52 13.21 13.33
C LEU A 266 -0.89 12.24 14.31
N GLU A 267 -1.53 11.10 14.57
CA GLU A 267 -1.03 10.07 15.50
C GLU A 267 -0.01 9.11 14.89
N GLY A 268 0.22 9.20 13.58
CA GLY A 268 1.00 8.24 12.81
C GLY A 268 0.11 7.41 11.90
N PHE A 269 0.49 7.22 10.64
CA PHE A 269 -0.36 6.54 9.66
C PHE A 269 -0.53 5.05 10.00
N ASP A 270 0.47 4.42 10.60
CA ASP A 270 0.38 3.03 11.10
C ASP A 270 -0.68 2.83 12.20
N GLU A 271 -1.15 3.88 12.87
CA GLU A 271 -2.26 3.80 13.83
C GLU A 271 -3.57 3.35 13.17
N LEU A 272 -3.81 3.72 11.91
CA LEU A 272 -5.04 3.32 11.22
C LEU A 272 -5.16 1.80 11.12
N PRO A 273 -4.25 1.08 10.45
CA PRO A 273 -4.32 -0.39 10.43
C PRO A 273 -4.16 -1.00 11.84
N GLY A 274 -3.42 -0.35 12.75
CA GLY A 274 -3.27 -0.78 14.15
C GLY A 274 -4.60 -0.82 14.91
N ARG A 275 -5.35 0.29 14.90
CA ARG A 275 -6.64 0.42 15.59
C ARG A 275 -7.74 -0.39 14.91
N MET A 276 -7.70 -0.50 13.58
CA MET A 276 -8.58 -1.43 12.85
C MET A 276 -8.34 -2.88 13.27
N ALA A 277 -7.09 -3.30 13.39
CA ALA A 277 -6.73 -4.63 13.87
C ALA A 277 -7.15 -4.85 15.32
N ALA A 278 -6.94 -3.87 16.20
CA ALA A 278 -7.36 -3.94 17.60
C ALA A 278 -8.88 -4.17 17.72
N LYS A 279 -9.71 -3.46 16.93
CA LYS A 279 -11.16 -3.68 16.90
C LYS A 279 -11.58 -5.07 16.43
N ILE A 280 -10.84 -5.67 15.50
CA ILE A 280 -11.06 -7.05 15.07
C ILE A 280 -10.78 -8.00 16.25
N SER A 281 -9.72 -7.73 17.01
CA SER A 281 -9.32 -8.51 18.18
C SER A 281 -10.15 -8.24 19.44
N GLU A 282 -10.73 -7.06 19.64
CA GLU A 282 -11.58 -6.78 20.80
C GLU A 282 -12.95 -7.43 20.69
N LYS A 283 -13.47 -7.56 19.46
CA LYS A 283 -14.68 -8.33 19.17
C LYS A 283 -14.48 -9.85 19.34
N SER A 284 -13.36 -10.29 19.96
CA SER A 284 -12.88 -11.68 19.94
C SER A 284 -13.28 -12.62 21.06
N GLU A 285 -14.01 -12.17 22.06
CA GLU A 285 -14.70 -13.10 22.97
C GLU A 285 -15.80 -13.85 22.20
N GLY A 286 -15.42 -14.99 21.61
CA GLY A 286 -16.24 -15.79 20.68
C GLY A 286 -16.04 -15.47 19.18
N SER A 287 -15.01 -14.72 18.77
CA SER A 287 -14.89 -14.26 17.37
C SER A 287 -14.56 -15.34 16.37
N HIS A 288 -15.09 -15.08 15.19
CA HIS A 288 -14.79 -15.74 13.94
C HIS A 288 -13.42 -15.29 13.37
N GLN A 289 -12.75 -14.28 13.92
CA GLN A 289 -11.57 -13.65 13.32
C GLN A 289 -10.35 -13.66 14.23
N VAL A 290 -9.18 -13.90 13.65
CA VAL A 290 -7.92 -14.00 14.38
C VAL A 290 -6.79 -13.38 13.58
N ILE A 291 -5.96 -12.56 14.22
CA ILE A 291 -4.71 -12.05 13.63
C ILE A 291 -3.52 -12.77 14.27
N ARG A 292 -2.62 -13.28 13.43
CA ARG A 292 -1.41 -14.01 13.82
C ARG A 292 -0.19 -13.30 13.24
N LEU A 293 0.52 -12.59 14.11
CA LEU A 293 1.81 -11.97 13.80
C LEU A 293 2.92 -13.03 13.82
N ASN A 294 4.08 -12.66 13.27
CA ASN A 294 5.27 -13.54 13.24
C ASN A 294 5.04 -14.89 12.54
N GLN A 295 4.05 -14.96 11.62
CA GLN A 295 3.73 -16.13 10.81
C GLN A 295 4.17 -15.89 9.36
N ILE A 296 5.40 -16.26 9.03
CA ILE A 296 5.92 -16.10 7.67
C ILE A 296 5.32 -17.20 6.78
N VAL A 297 4.44 -16.82 5.86
CA VAL A 297 3.92 -17.76 4.84
C VAL A 297 5.05 -18.25 3.94
N ARG A 298 5.17 -19.57 3.78
CA ARG A 298 6.21 -20.22 2.96
C ARG A 298 5.64 -21.00 1.79
N ASN A 299 4.48 -21.62 1.97
CA ASN A 299 3.82 -22.41 0.94
C ASN A 299 2.32 -22.20 0.95
N ILE A 300 1.73 -22.12 -0.24
CA ILE A 300 0.28 -22.05 -0.46
C ILE A 300 -0.08 -23.18 -1.40
N LYS A 301 -0.79 -24.18 -0.88
CA LYS A 301 -1.23 -25.34 -1.61
C LYS A 301 -2.73 -25.28 -1.87
N TYR A 302 -3.10 -25.23 -3.14
CA TYR A 302 -4.50 -25.32 -3.56
C TYR A 302 -4.97 -26.77 -3.42
N ARG A 303 -6.18 -26.93 -2.89
CA ARG A 303 -6.83 -28.22 -2.71
C ARG A 303 -8.18 -28.21 -3.41
N LYS A 304 -8.75 -29.40 -3.62
CA LYS A 304 -10.09 -29.55 -4.18
C LYS A 304 -11.17 -28.89 -3.29
N ASP A 305 -10.94 -28.90 -1.99
CA ASP A 305 -11.84 -28.45 -0.92
C ASP A 305 -11.41 -27.14 -0.24
N GLY A 306 -10.34 -26.49 -0.72
CA GLY A 306 -9.88 -25.22 -0.15
C GLY A 306 -8.41 -24.91 -0.41
N VAL A 307 -7.76 -24.34 0.59
CA VAL A 307 -6.36 -23.90 0.56
C VAL A 307 -5.69 -24.32 1.86
N GLU A 308 -4.46 -24.82 1.71
CA GLU A 308 -3.55 -25.16 2.80
C GLU A 308 -2.37 -24.19 2.76
N VAL A 309 -2.05 -23.56 3.89
CA VAL A 309 -1.00 -22.56 4.00
C VAL A 309 -0.01 -22.99 5.08
N THR A 310 1.23 -23.23 4.66
CA THR A 310 2.32 -23.51 5.59
C THR A 310 3.02 -22.22 5.95
N VAL A 311 3.17 -21.97 7.25
CA VAL A 311 3.87 -20.83 7.81
C VAL A 311 5.06 -21.28 8.65
N GLN A 312 6.10 -20.47 8.64
CA GLN A 312 7.19 -20.51 9.59
C GLN A 312 6.81 -19.61 10.78
N ASP A 313 6.67 -20.19 11.95
CA ASP A 313 6.30 -19.50 13.18
C ASP A 313 7.56 -18.98 13.90
N LEU A 314 7.65 -17.66 14.08
CA LEU A 314 8.78 -17.02 14.75
C LEU A 314 8.53 -16.75 16.25
N ASN A 315 7.35 -17.07 16.80
CA ASN A 315 7.07 -16.78 18.22
C ASN A 315 7.90 -17.63 19.19
N ASN A 316 8.38 -18.80 18.75
CA ASN A 316 9.27 -19.65 19.55
C ASN A 316 10.76 -19.28 19.40
N PHE A 317 11.07 -18.17 18.72
CA PHE A 317 12.43 -17.76 18.43
C PHE A 317 12.96 -16.84 19.53
N HIS A 318 13.81 -17.38 20.40
CA HIS A 318 14.52 -16.62 21.43
C HIS A 318 15.88 -16.17 20.88
N GLY A 319 15.87 -15.07 20.11
CA GLY A 319 17.09 -14.43 19.64
C GLY A 319 16.83 -13.56 18.45
N TYR A 320 16.61 -12.25 18.64
CA TYR A 320 16.59 -11.30 17.54
C TYR A 320 17.88 -11.41 16.73
N SER A 321 17.79 -11.96 15.51
CA SER A 321 18.88 -11.91 14.53
C SER A 321 18.37 -11.12 13.35
N GLU A 322 19.11 -10.07 12.99
CA GLU A 322 18.79 -9.02 12.01
C GLU A 322 18.73 -9.50 10.54
N VAL A 323 18.33 -10.74 10.29
CA VAL A 323 18.37 -11.37 8.97
C VAL A 323 17.01 -12.03 8.71
N PRO A 324 16.35 -11.80 7.55
CA PRO A 324 15.20 -12.59 7.17
C PRO A 324 15.63 -14.05 7.14
N ALA A 325 15.01 -14.85 8.01
CA ALA A 325 15.32 -16.26 8.25
C ALA A 325 15.89 -16.99 7.03
N VAL A 326 17.22 -17.03 6.96
CA VAL A 326 17.93 -18.14 6.32
C VAL A 326 17.41 -19.37 7.04
N ALA A 327 16.81 -20.30 6.28
CA ALA A 327 16.18 -21.54 6.75
C ALA A 327 16.77 -22.02 8.08
N ASN A 328 16.17 -21.59 9.19
CA ASN A 328 16.65 -22.00 10.49
C ASN A 328 16.19 -23.44 10.66
N LYS A 329 17.14 -24.36 10.83
CA LYS A 329 16.85 -25.79 11.02
C LYS A 329 15.92 -26.06 12.20
N ASN A 330 15.80 -25.12 13.14
CA ASN A 330 14.93 -25.20 14.32
C ASN A 330 13.64 -24.39 14.19
N ALA A 331 13.31 -23.86 13.00
CA ALA A 331 12.07 -23.11 12.84
C ALA A 331 10.87 -24.05 12.98
N SER A 332 9.94 -23.71 13.88
CA SER A 332 8.66 -24.40 13.96
C SER A 332 7.79 -24.03 12.76
N TYR A 333 7.22 -25.03 12.11
CA TYR A 333 6.25 -24.83 11.03
C TYR A 333 4.85 -25.14 11.54
N LYS A 334 3.88 -24.36 11.06
CA LYS A 334 2.45 -24.57 11.29
C LYS A 334 1.72 -24.58 9.96
N THR A 335 0.62 -25.32 9.91
CA THR A 335 -0.25 -25.37 8.74
C THR A 335 -1.62 -24.83 9.10
N TYR A 336 -2.15 -23.99 8.24
CA TYR A 336 -3.49 -23.44 8.33
C TYR A 336 -4.32 -23.89 7.13
N TYR A 337 -5.60 -24.14 7.37
CA TYR A 337 -6.56 -24.60 6.37
C TYR A 337 -7.71 -23.60 6.28
N GLY A 338 -8.05 -23.22 5.06
CA GLY A 338 -9.20 -22.37 4.77
C GLY A 338 -9.95 -22.83 3.52
N LYS A 339 -11.24 -22.52 3.42
CA LYS A 339 -12.01 -22.76 2.19
C LYS A 339 -11.53 -21.86 1.04
N THR A 340 -11.07 -20.66 1.39
CA THR A 340 -10.49 -19.69 0.45
C THR A 340 -9.28 -19.01 1.05
N ALA A 341 -8.50 -18.32 0.22
CA ALA A 341 -7.44 -17.43 0.68
C ALA A 341 -7.43 -16.12 -0.11
N ILE A 342 -7.19 -15.01 0.58
CA ILE A 342 -6.92 -13.69 0.01
C ILE A 342 -5.43 -13.40 0.15
N CYS A 343 -4.73 -13.32 -0.97
CA CYS A 343 -3.32 -12.98 -1.02
C CYS A 343 -3.15 -11.46 -1.15
N THR A 344 -2.55 -10.82 -0.14
CA THR A 344 -2.29 -9.36 -0.14
C THR A 344 -0.81 -9.01 -0.25
N PHE A 345 0.00 -9.99 -0.65
CA PHE A 345 1.43 -9.81 -0.89
C PHE A 345 1.71 -8.83 -2.02
N SER A 346 2.80 -8.08 -1.88
CA SER A 346 3.31 -7.25 -2.97
C SER A 346 3.77 -8.12 -4.13
N VAL A 347 3.72 -7.55 -5.34
CA VAL A 347 4.27 -8.19 -6.54
C VAL A 347 5.75 -8.55 -6.35
N GLY A 348 6.52 -7.68 -5.68
CA GLY A 348 7.92 -7.95 -5.34
C GLY A 348 8.10 -9.22 -4.48
N LEU A 349 7.25 -9.43 -3.47
CA LEU A 349 7.30 -10.63 -2.63
C LEU A 349 6.93 -11.90 -3.42
N ILE A 350 5.97 -11.82 -4.33
CA ILE A 350 5.60 -12.96 -5.18
C ILE A 350 6.73 -13.28 -6.17
N LYS A 351 7.33 -12.27 -6.80
CA LYS A 351 8.42 -12.42 -7.78
C LYS A 351 9.72 -12.96 -7.16
N SER A 352 9.96 -12.73 -5.88
CA SER A 352 11.16 -13.22 -5.20
C SER A 352 11.17 -14.74 -5.00
N GLY A 353 10.03 -15.41 -5.18
CA GLY A 353 9.88 -16.85 -4.91
C GLY A 353 9.92 -17.19 -3.42
N PHE A 354 9.83 -16.18 -2.54
CA PHE A 354 9.83 -16.38 -1.09
C PHE A 354 8.63 -17.18 -0.58
N VAL A 355 7.52 -17.16 -1.34
CA VAL A 355 6.32 -17.98 -1.13
C VAL A 355 6.14 -18.91 -2.32
N ALA A 356 6.10 -20.22 -2.04
CA ALA A 356 5.79 -21.24 -3.03
C ALA A 356 4.26 -21.37 -3.23
N PHE A 357 3.86 -21.65 -4.46
CA PHE A 357 2.47 -21.96 -4.84
C PHE A 357 2.42 -23.37 -5.41
N ASP A 358 1.47 -24.20 -4.94
CA ASP A 358 1.28 -25.59 -5.38
C ASP A 358 -0.20 -25.86 -5.75
N PRO A 359 -0.55 -26.08 -7.04
CA PRO A 359 0.33 -25.99 -8.19
C PRO A 359 0.84 -24.55 -8.39
N GLY A 360 1.94 -24.42 -9.13
CA GLY A 360 2.53 -23.13 -9.45
C GLY A 360 1.52 -22.17 -10.12
N LEU A 361 1.81 -20.87 -10.04
CA LEU A 361 0.98 -19.85 -10.66
C LEU A 361 0.78 -20.13 -12.17
N SER A 362 -0.43 -19.87 -12.66
CA SER A 362 -0.77 -20.04 -14.07
C SER A 362 0.18 -19.26 -14.98
N GLU A 363 0.32 -19.71 -16.23
CA GLU A 363 1.19 -19.03 -17.20
C GLU A 363 0.80 -17.56 -17.38
N GLU A 364 -0.49 -17.25 -17.44
CA GLU A 364 -1.01 -15.89 -17.53
C GLU A 364 -0.56 -15.02 -16.34
N LYS A 365 -0.68 -15.53 -15.11
CA LYS A 365 -0.22 -14.81 -13.91
C LYS A 365 1.30 -14.61 -13.93
N ARG A 366 2.06 -15.62 -14.36
CA ARG A 366 3.53 -15.49 -14.50
C ARG A 366 3.91 -14.46 -15.57
N LYS A 367 3.19 -14.39 -16.69
CA LYS A 367 3.39 -13.35 -17.72
C LYS A 367 3.07 -11.95 -17.17
N ALA A 368 1.95 -11.80 -16.47
CA ALA A 368 1.58 -10.53 -15.84
C ALA A 368 2.63 -10.07 -14.80
N LEU A 369 3.12 -10.98 -13.96
CA LEU A 369 4.16 -10.66 -12.97
C LEU A 369 5.49 -10.23 -13.62
N LYS A 370 5.81 -10.68 -14.84
CA LYS A 370 7.04 -10.26 -15.54
C LYS A 370 7.00 -8.78 -15.91
N VAL A 371 5.84 -8.26 -16.30
CA VAL A 371 5.70 -6.87 -16.78
C VAL A 371 5.50 -5.86 -15.65
N ILE A 372 4.96 -6.27 -14.50
CA ILE A 372 4.78 -5.38 -13.35
C ILE A 372 6.09 -5.30 -12.55
N GLN A 373 6.56 -4.08 -12.28
CA GLN A 373 7.73 -3.82 -11.47
C GLN A 373 7.36 -3.02 -10.21
N MET A 374 8.14 -3.23 -9.15
CA MET A 374 8.07 -2.38 -7.96
C MET A 374 9.15 -1.33 -8.11
N GLY A 375 8.79 -0.05 -7.96
CA GLY A 375 9.78 1.01 -7.99
C GLY A 375 10.69 1.02 -6.76
N GLY A 376 11.94 1.44 -6.99
CA GLY A 376 12.90 1.75 -5.95
C GLY A 376 12.57 3.07 -5.24
N GLY A 377 12.70 3.10 -3.92
CA GLY A 377 12.53 4.32 -3.14
C GLY A 377 13.07 4.14 -1.73
N GLU A 378 13.77 5.14 -1.22
CA GLU A 378 14.21 5.25 0.16
C GLU A 378 13.61 6.51 0.78
N SER A 379 13.19 6.43 2.04
CA SER A 379 12.78 7.62 2.81
C SER A 379 14.00 8.19 3.52
N ASP A 380 14.44 9.39 3.15
CA ASP A 380 15.59 10.04 3.79
C ASP A 380 15.33 10.39 5.26
N ALA A 381 14.07 10.59 5.65
CA ALA A 381 13.69 10.78 7.05
C ALA A 381 14.17 9.60 7.91
N TYR A 382 14.12 8.38 7.39
CA TYR A 382 14.67 7.20 8.06
C TYR A 382 16.19 7.25 8.20
N GLN A 383 16.91 7.64 7.14
CA GLN A 383 18.38 7.75 7.19
C GLN A 383 18.82 8.84 8.18
N ILE A 384 18.09 9.96 8.23
CA ILE A 384 18.32 11.06 9.18
C ILE A 384 18.06 10.59 10.61
N CYS A 385 16.89 9.99 10.88
CA CYS A 385 16.58 9.41 12.19
C CYS A 385 17.65 8.39 12.63
N ARG A 386 18.08 7.51 11.73
CA ARG A 386 19.11 6.51 12.02
C ARG A 386 20.47 7.13 12.36
N LYS A 387 20.87 8.19 11.65
CA LYS A 387 22.13 8.91 11.92
C LYS A 387 22.08 9.72 13.22
N ILE A 388 20.90 10.17 13.64
CA ILE A 388 20.72 10.91 14.91
C ILE A 388 20.66 9.95 16.11
N LEU A 389 20.13 8.74 15.92
CA LEU A 389 19.97 7.73 16.98
C LEU A 389 21.19 6.81 17.19
N ALA A 390 22.13 6.79 16.23
CA ALA A 390 23.41 6.07 16.34
C ALA A 390 24.49 7.00 16.87
#